data_AF-A0A8T1F9S0-F1
#
_entry.id   AF-A0A8T1F9S0-F1
#
_cell.length_a   1.000
_cell.length_b   1.000
_cell.length_c   1.000
_cell.angle_alpha   90.00
_cell.angle_beta   90.00
_cell.angle_gamma   90.00
#
_symmetry.space_group_name_H-M   'P 1'
#
loop_
_entity.id
_entity.type
_entity.pdbx_description
1 polymer ?
#
loop_
_entity_poly.entity_id
_entity_poly.type
_entity_poly.pdbx_seq_one_letter_code
_entity_poly.pdbx_strand_id
1 'polypeptide(L)'
;MLARYVKIRDAIKMVAAVEDLLHRPIIHRQAVQLVNKLEALDSVCVKLQSEKRTLADVRLLFDAVMAKYPATSHHLSASARIVHSPVFESAVVKLLSDRALTAEEE
;
A
#
# COMPACT_ATOMS: atom_id res chain seq x y z
N MET A 1 7.20 -2.88 -14.61
CA MET A 1 8.61 -3.23 -14.95
C MET A 1 9.14 -4.42 -14.14
N LEU A 2 9.13 -4.40 -12.80
CA LEU A 2 9.66 -5.51 -11.98
C LEU A 2 8.92 -6.84 -12.15
N ALA A 3 7.59 -6.85 -12.17
CA ALA A 3 6.81 -8.07 -12.42
C ALA A 3 7.16 -8.73 -13.76
N ARG A 4 7.37 -7.91 -14.81
CA ARG A 4 7.83 -8.38 -16.12
C ARG A 4 9.23 -9.00 -16.01
N TYR A 5 10.17 -8.35 -15.33
CA TYR A 5 11.51 -8.91 -15.10
C TYR A 5 11.43 -10.28 -14.40
N VAL A 6 10.67 -10.41 -13.31
CA VAL A 6 10.51 -11.68 -12.58
C VAL A 6 9.96 -12.77 -13.51
N LYS A 7 8.93 -12.45 -14.32
CA LYS A 7 8.29 -13.39 -15.24
C LYS A 7 9.22 -13.92 -16.33
N ILE A 8 10.13 -13.10 -16.85
CA ILE A 8 11.00 -13.47 -17.99
C ILE A 8 12.39 -13.95 -17.57
N ARG A 9 12.73 -13.89 -16.28
CA ARG A 9 14.08 -14.13 -15.77
C ARG A 9 14.63 -15.51 -16.15
N ASP A 10 13.80 -16.56 -16.11
CA ASP A 10 14.25 -17.90 -16.48
C ASP A 10 14.44 -18.05 -17.99
N ALA A 11 13.67 -17.33 -18.81
CA ALA A 11 13.89 -17.27 -20.24
C ALA A 11 15.21 -16.55 -20.60
N ILE A 12 15.54 -15.46 -19.90
CA ILE A 12 16.82 -14.74 -20.07
C ILE A 12 17.99 -15.69 -19.78
N LYS A 13 17.88 -16.52 -18.73
CA LYS A 13 18.92 -17.50 -18.37
C LYS A 13 19.22 -18.51 -19.49
N MET A 14 18.24 -18.80 -20.36
CA MET A 14 18.42 -19.75 -21.47
C MET A 14 19.05 -19.12 -22.71
N VAL A 15 19.26 -17.80 -22.74
CA VAL A 15 19.80 -17.08 -23.89
C VAL A 15 21.22 -16.61 -23.58
N ALA A 16 22.22 -17.36 -24.07
CA ALA A 16 23.63 -17.13 -23.79
C ALA A 16 24.10 -15.69 -24.07
N ALA A 17 23.52 -15.03 -25.08
CA ALA A 17 23.86 -13.65 -25.45
C ALA A 17 23.45 -12.58 -24.41
N VAL A 18 22.61 -12.93 -23.44
CA VAL A 18 22.10 -11.99 -22.41
C VAL A 18 22.09 -12.58 -21.00
N GLU A 19 22.65 -13.78 -20.80
CA GLU A 19 22.67 -14.45 -19.49
C GLU A 19 23.49 -13.65 -18.46
N ASP A 20 24.57 -13.01 -18.92
CA ASP A 20 25.47 -12.17 -18.12
C ASP A 20 24.80 -10.88 -17.59
N LEU A 21 23.67 -10.48 -18.18
CA LEU A 21 22.85 -9.36 -17.70
C LEU A 21 22.00 -9.71 -16.47
N LEU A 22 21.96 -10.99 -16.06
CA LEU A 22 21.20 -11.39 -14.89
C LEU A 22 21.80 -10.85 -13.59
N HIS A 23 20.96 -10.17 -12.82
CA HIS A 23 21.31 -9.79 -11.46
C HIS A 23 21.61 -11.02 -10.59
N ARG A 24 22.47 -10.81 -9.59
CA ARG A 24 22.81 -11.84 -8.58
C ARG A 24 21.54 -12.45 -7.95
N PRO A 25 21.56 -13.73 -7.56
CA PRO A 25 20.40 -14.41 -6.98
C PRO A 25 19.76 -13.68 -5.79
N ILE A 26 20.56 -12.96 -4.98
CA ILE A 26 20.08 -12.16 -3.85
C ILE A 26 19.18 -11.01 -4.30
N ILE A 27 19.56 -10.29 -5.37
CA ILE A 27 18.80 -9.17 -5.93
C ILE A 27 17.51 -9.69 -6.56
N HIS A 28 17.57 -10.84 -7.23
CA HIS A 28 16.37 -11.48 -7.77
C HIS A 28 15.36 -11.84 -6.66
N ARG A 29 15.80 -12.42 -5.54
CA ARG A 29 14.94 -12.70 -4.38
C ARG A 29 14.31 -11.42 -3.81
N GLN A 30 15.08 -10.35 -3.70
CA GLN A 30 14.56 -9.04 -3.26
C GLN A 30 13.51 -8.49 -4.25
N ALA A 31 13.73 -8.63 -5.55
CA ALA A 31 12.77 -8.21 -6.57
C ALA A 31 11.46 -9.00 -6.46
N VAL A 32 11.51 -10.31 -6.26
CA VAL A 32 10.32 -11.15 -6.02
C VAL A 32 9.56 -10.69 -4.77
N GLN A 33 10.26 -10.49 -3.65
CA GLN A 33 9.65 -9.99 -2.42
C GLN A 33 8.99 -8.61 -2.61
N LEU A 34 9.62 -7.72 -3.38
CA LEU A 34 9.08 -6.41 -3.69
C LEU A 34 7.83 -6.51 -4.58
N VAL A 35 7.84 -7.36 -5.60
CA VAL A 35 6.65 -7.61 -6.45
C VAL A 35 5.47 -8.06 -5.60
N ASN A 36 5.67 -9.03 -4.69
CA ASN A 36 4.58 -9.50 -3.81
C ASN A 36 4.02 -8.38 -2.91
N LYS A 37 4.86 -7.47 -2.42
CA LYS A 37 4.42 -6.31 -1.63
C LYS A 37 3.62 -5.34 -2.48
N LEU A 38 4.09 -5.06 -3.70
CA LEU A 38 3.42 -4.18 -4.65
C LEU A 38 2.06 -4.74 -5.08
N GLU A 39 1.95 -6.03 -5.35
CA GLU A 39 0.67 -6.68 -5.68
C GLU A 39 -0.33 -6.60 -4.52
N ALA A 40 0.12 -6.76 -3.28
CA ALA A 40 -0.74 -6.59 -2.12
C ALA A 40 -1.24 -5.15 -1.96
N LEU A 41 -0.40 -4.14 -2.25
CA LEU A 41 -0.79 -2.73 -2.22
C LEU A 41 -1.70 -2.37 -3.41
N ASP A 42 -1.43 -2.92 -4.59
CA ASP A 42 -2.25 -2.74 -5.79
C ASP A 42 -3.68 -3.24 -5.57
N SER A 43 -3.84 -4.41 -4.93
CA SER A 43 -5.15 -4.92 -4.54
C SER A 43 -5.93 -3.95 -3.64
N VAL A 44 -5.24 -3.24 -2.73
CA VAL A 44 -5.86 -2.19 -1.90
C VAL A 44 -6.24 -0.98 -2.75
N CYS A 45 -5.37 -0.52 -3.65
CA CYS A 45 -5.67 0.59 -4.57
C CYS A 45 -6.90 0.29 -5.43
N VAL A 46 -7.01 -0.91 -6.00
CA VAL A 46 -8.19 -1.35 -6.78
C VAL A 46 -9.46 -1.28 -5.92
N LYS A 47 -9.40 -1.72 -4.66
CA LYS A 47 -10.56 -1.63 -3.73
C LYS A 47 -10.93 -0.18 -3.42
N LEU A 48 -9.95 0.69 -3.20
CA LEU A 48 -10.16 2.11 -2.91
C LEU A 48 -10.82 2.83 -4.10
N GLN A 49 -10.52 2.42 -5.32
CA GLN A 49 -11.07 3.00 -6.54
C GLN A 49 -12.49 2.52 -6.90
N SER A 50 -13.10 1.63 -6.12
CA SER A 50 -14.46 1.15 -6.41
C SER A 50 -15.49 2.27 -6.21
N GLU A 51 -16.48 2.38 -7.09
CA GLU A 51 -17.54 3.40 -7.00
C GLU A 51 -18.35 3.35 -5.69
N LYS A 52 -18.50 2.17 -5.09
CA LYS A 52 -19.26 1.96 -3.85
C LYS A 52 -18.31 1.79 -2.65
N ARG A 53 -17.53 2.83 -2.33
CA ARG A 53 -16.70 2.88 -1.10
C ARG A 53 -17.26 3.89 -0.10
N THR A 54 -17.32 3.48 1.15
CA THR A 54 -17.60 4.36 2.29
C THR A 54 -16.30 4.87 2.91
N LEU A 55 -16.36 5.96 3.70
CA LEU A 55 -15.21 6.40 4.49
C LEU A 55 -14.76 5.33 5.50
N ALA A 56 -15.71 4.54 6.02
CA ALA A 56 -15.43 3.39 6.89
C ALA A 56 -14.53 2.36 6.19
N ASP A 57 -14.89 1.99 4.95
CA ASP A 57 -14.10 1.05 4.14
C ASP A 57 -12.69 1.58 3.87
N VAL A 58 -12.57 2.87 3.52
CA VAL A 58 -11.28 3.51 3.26
C VAL A 58 -10.40 3.47 4.50
N ARG A 59 -10.96 3.82 5.67
CA ARG A 59 -10.22 3.81 6.94
C ARG A 59 -9.75 2.41 7.32
N LEU A 60 -10.62 1.40 7.19
CA LEU A 60 -10.26 -0.01 7.41
C LEU A 60 -9.13 -0.47 6.49
N LEU A 61 -9.16 -0.11 5.21
CA LEU A 61 -8.10 -0.45 4.26
C LEU A 61 -6.78 0.22 4.63
N PHE A 62 -6.80 1.51 4.99
CA PHE A 62 -5.60 2.22 5.43
C PHE A 62 -5.02 1.65 6.72
N ASP A 63 -5.85 1.29 7.70
CA ASP A 63 -5.40 0.68 8.96
C ASP A 63 -4.76 -0.68 8.71
N ALA A 64 -5.33 -1.49 7.82
CA ALA A 64 -4.74 -2.76 7.40
C ALA A 64 -3.38 -2.56 6.71
N VAL A 65 -3.24 -1.55 5.85
CA VAL A 65 -1.96 -1.21 5.21
C VAL A 65 -0.94 -0.74 6.24
N MET A 66 -1.31 0.12 7.19
CA MET A 66 -0.39 0.59 8.25
C MET A 66 0.05 -0.54 9.18
N ALA A 67 -0.86 -1.46 9.53
CA ALA A 67 -0.52 -2.62 10.35
C ALA A 67 0.51 -3.53 9.64
N LYS A 68 0.35 -3.74 8.33
CA LYS A 68 1.27 -4.57 7.54
C LYS A 68 2.56 -3.85 7.14
N TYR A 69 2.49 -2.55 6.91
CA TYR A 69 3.60 -1.70 6.45
C TYR A 69 3.65 -0.42 7.31
N PRO A 70 4.17 -0.48 8.56
CA PRO A 70 4.16 0.66 9.48
C PRO A 70 4.78 1.94 8.92
N ALA A 71 5.73 1.79 7.99
CA ALA A 71 6.34 2.90 7.27
C ALA A 71 5.33 3.76 6.51
N THR A 72 4.12 3.31 6.18
CA THR A 72 3.10 4.12 5.46
C THR A 72 2.31 5.07 6.37
N SER A 73 2.46 4.94 7.70
CA SER A 73 1.67 5.73 8.67
C SER A 73 1.78 7.25 8.47
N HIS A 74 2.96 7.73 8.07
CA HIS A 74 3.19 9.16 7.78
C HIS A 74 2.33 9.74 6.65
N HIS A 75 1.70 8.89 5.83
CA HIS A 75 0.75 9.28 4.78
C HIS A 75 -0.68 8.81 5.04
N LEU A 76 -0.88 7.71 5.76
CA LEU A 76 -2.19 7.07 5.90
C LEU A 76 -2.85 7.27 7.27
N SER A 77 -2.11 7.73 8.28
CA SER A 77 -2.69 8.02 9.60
C SER A 77 -3.69 9.17 9.51
N ALA A 78 -4.71 9.15 10.36
CA ALA A 78 -5.61 10.28 10.57
C ALA A 78 -4.87 11.56 11.02
N SER A 79 -3.71 11.39 11.63
CA SER A 79 -2.81 12.47 12.05
C SER A 79 -1.68 12.75 11.06
N ALA A 80 -1.73 12.19 9.85
CA ALA A 80 -0.68 12.40 8.84
C ALA A 80 -0.63 13.87 8.41
N ARG A 81 0.57 14.40 8.14
CA ARG A 81 0.75 15.82 7.76
C ARG A 81 0.01 16.21 6.48
N ILE A 82 -0.24 15.23 5.61
CA ILE A 82 -0.96 15.42 4.35
C ILE A 82 -2.47 15.64 4.55
N VAL A 83 -3.01 15.33 5.73
CA VAL A 83 -4.43 15.52 6.04
C VAL A 83 -4.76 17.00 6.03
N HIS A 84 -5.63 17.40 5.10
CA HIS A 84 -6.00 18.80 4.88
C HIS A 84 -6.78 19.39 6.07
N SER A 85 -7.74 18.64 6.62
CA SER A 85 -8.50 19.03 7.81
C SER A 85 -8.33 17.95 8.90
N PRO A 86 -7.35 18.12 9.81
CA PRO A 86 -7.12 17.15 10.88
C PRO A 86 -8.32 16.96 11.81
N VAL A 87 -9.08 18.04 12.06
CA VAL A 87 -10.30 18.01 12.88
C VAL A 87 -11.37 17.13 12.23
N PHE A 88 -11.62 17.33 10.92
CA PHE A 88 -12.59 16.52 10.18
C PHE A 88 -12.19 15.04 10.15
N GLU A 89 -10.93 14.74 9.83
CA GLU A 89 -10.44 13.35 9.78
C GLU A 89 -10.53 12.69 11.17
N SER A 90 -10.18 13.41 12.23
CA SER A 90 -10.33 12.94 13.62
C SER A 90 -11.79 12.64 13.97
N ALA A 91 -12.72 13.55 13.62
CA ALA A 91 -14.15 13.37 13.85
C ALA A 91 -14.68 12.12 13.12
N VAL A 92 -14.33 11.95 11.84
CA VAL A 92 -14.68 10.75 11.06
C VAL A 92 -14.16 9.48 11.73
N VAL A 93 -12.89 9.46 12.14
CA VAL A 93 -12.32 8.27 12.81
C VAL A 93 -12.99 7.96 14.15
N LYS A 94 -13.36 8.99 14.92
CA LYS A 94 -14.11 8.82 16.17
C LYS A 94 -15.50 8.27 15.91
N LEU A 95 -16.25 8.83 14.96
CA LEU A 95 -17.57 8.35 14.56
C LEU A 95 -17.52 6.88 14.11
N LEU A 96 -16.53 6.52 13.30
CA LEU A 96 -16.35 5.15 12.82
C LEU A 96 -15.96 4.15 13.92
N SER A 97 -15.46 4.66 15.05
CA SER A 97 -15.04 3.87 16.21
C SER A 97 -16.02 3.95 17.38
N ASP A 98 -17.23 4.49 17.15
CA ASP A 98 -18.26 4.76 18.17
C ASP A 98 -17.73 5.56 19.38
N ARG A 99 -16.83 6.52 19.13
CA ARG A 99 -16.27 7.42 20.15
C ARG A 99 -16.98 8.77 20.12
N ALA A 100 -17.10 9.39 21.29
CA ALA A 100 -17.66 10.73 21.42
C ALA A 100 -16.78 11.78 20.71
N LEU A 101 -17.45 12.75 20.08
CA LEU A 101 -16.83 13.93 19.49
C LEU A 101 -16.46 14.95 20.58
N THR A 102 -15.49 15.79 20.27
CA THR A 102 -15.16 16.99 21.06
C THR A 102 -15.92 18.20 20.54
N ALA A 103 -15.98 19.29 21.32
CA ALA A 103 -16.69 20.51 20.91
C ALA A 103 -16.13 21.13 19.62
N GLU A 104 -14.85 20.90 19.33
CA GLU A 104 -14.22 21.34 18.09
C GLU A 104 -14.56 20.47 16.87
N GLU A 105 -15.08 19.25 17.10
CA GLU A 105 -15.42 18.25 16.08
C GLU A 105 -16.93 18.15 15.80
N GLU A 106 -17.77 18.82 16.61
CA GLU A 106 -19.22 19.01 16.41
C GLU A 106 -19.53 20.20 15.48
#